data_AF-A0A804U887-F1
#
_entry.id   AF-A0A804U887-F1
#
_cell.length_a   1.000
_cell.length_b   1.000
_cell.length_c   1.000
_cell.angle_alpha   90.00
_cell.angle_beta   90.00
_cell.angle_gamma   90.00
#
_symmetry.space_group_name_H-M   'P 1'
#
loop_
_entity.id
_entity.type
_entity.pdbx_description
1 polymer ?
#
loop_
_entity_poly.entity_id
_entity_poly.type
_entity_poly.pdbx_seq_one_letter_code
_entity_poly.pdbx_strand_id
1 'polypeptide(L)'
;LLSGSGTPPLETTGFALAPGQLRSLYAPQGWSGRFWGRSGCTFDASGKGSCATGDCGSGEVECRGAGASPPATLVEFTLDDDGGKDFYDVSLVDGYNLPFV
;
A
#
# COMPACT_ATOMS: atom_id res chain seq x y z
N LEU A 1 0.46 0.79 -2.31
CA LEU A 1 -0.94 0.39 -1.98
C LEU A 1 -1.58 -0.21 -3.22
N LEU A 2 -2.56 -1.09 -3.03
CA LEU A 2 -3.25 -1.79 -4.10
C LEU A 2 -4.75 -1.88 -3.78
N SER A 3 -5.60 -1.41 -4.68
CA SER A 3 -7.04 -1.57 -4.59
C SER A 3 -7.44 -3.01 -4.95
N GLY A 4 -8.41 -3.55 -4.21
CA GLY A 4 -8.97 -4.88 -4.40
C GLY A 4 -9.75 -4.99 -5.71
N SER A 5 -9.94 -6.22 -6.18
CA SER A 5 -10.70 -6.49 -7.41
C SER A 5 -12.12 -5.92 -7.33
N GLY A 6 -12.55 -5.23 -8.38
CA GLY A 6 -13.89 -4.62 -8.44
C GLY A 6 -14.03 -3.28 -7.73
N THR A 7 -12.96 -2.79 -7.08
CA THR A 7 -12.96 -1.49 -6.40
C THR A 7 -12.19 -0.45 -7.24
N PRO A 8 -12.62 0.83 -7.25
CA PRO A 8 -11.89 1.86 -7.97
C PRO A 8 -10.50 2.11 -7.35
N PRO A 9 -9.50 2.51 -8.16
CA PRO A 9 -8.21 2.91 -7.63
C PRO A 9 -8.33 4.17 -6.77
N LEU A 10 -7.46 4.28 -5.76
CA LEU A 10 -7.28 5.52 -5.02
C LEU A 10 -6.50 6.57 -5.85
N GLU A 11 -6.41 7.80 -5.34
CA GLU A 11 -5.71 8.92 -6.01
C GLU A 11 -4.21 8.68 -6.28
N THR A 12 -3.60 7.70 -5.60
CA THR A 12 -2.20 7.30 -5.74
C THR A 12 -2.09 5.80 -5.45
N THR A 13 -1.05 5.17 -5.96
CA THR A 13 -0.65 3.80 -5.67
C THR A 13 0.67 3.72 -4.87
N GLY A 14 1.37 4.84 -4.68
CA GLY A 14 2.57 4.92 -3.87
C GLY A 14 3.13 6.34 -3.75
N PHE A 15 3.74 6.64 -2.61
CA PHE A 15 4.30 7.96 -2.31
C PHE A 15 5.45 7.86 -1.31
N ALA A 16 6.27 8.91 -1.24
CA ALA A 16 7.30 9.05 -0.22
C ALA A 16 6.70 9.67 1.05
N LEU A 17 7.11 9.17 2.21
CA LEU A 17 6.72 9.70 3.51
C LEU A 17 7.96 9.78 4.40
N ALA A 18 8.48 11.00 4.63
CA ALA A 18 9.62 11.20 5.51
C ALA A 18 9.21 11.00 6.99
N PRO A 19 10.16 10.76 7.91
CA PRO A 19 9.85 10.60 9.33
C PRO A 19 9.02 11.78 9.87
N GLY A 20 7.88 11.45 10.50
CA GLY A 20 6.95 12.44 11.07
C GLY A 20 6.01 13.12 10.06
N GLN A 21 6.13 12.83 8.76
CA GLN A 21 5.15 13.30 7.78
C GLN A 21 3.88 12.46 7.81
N LEU A 22 2.78 13.11 7.42
CA LEU A 22 1.46 12.51 7.31
C LEU A 22 0.90 12.74 5.91
N ARG A 23 0.18 11.76 5.39
CA ARG A 23 -0.62 11.89 4.18
C ARG A 23 -1.96 11.21 4.39
N SER A 24 -3.04 11.92 4.08
CA SER A 24 -4.40 11.38 4.10
C SER A 24 -4.82 10.97 2.70
N LEU A 25 -5.54 9.86 2.59
CA LEU A 25 -6.16 9.36 1.37
C LEU A 25 -7.64 9.15 1.64
N TYR A 26 -8.48 9.45 0.65
CA TYR A 26 -9.91 9.21 0.73
C TYR A 26 -10.26 7.95 -0.05
N ALA A 27 -10.83 6.96 0.63
CA ALA A 27 -11.38 5.77 0.00
C ALA A 27 -12.86 5.99 -0.30
N PRO A 28 -13.36 5.56 -1.48
CA PRO A 28 -14.78 5.58 -1.77
C PRO A 28 -15.54 4.56 -0.90
N GLN A 29 -16.87 4.71 -0.83
CA GLN A 29 -17.75 3.73 -0.20
C GLN A 29 -17.59 2.36 -0.87
N GLY A 30 -17.61 1.28 -0.08
CA GLY A 30 -17.43 -0.09 -0.60
C GLY A 30 -15.98 -0.43 -1.00
N TRP A 31 -14.99 0.42 -0.65
CA TRP A 31 -13.61 0.18 -1.06
C TRP A 31 -12.97 -0.95 -0.27
N SER A 32 -12.24 -1.80 -0.97
CA SER A 32 -11.40 -2.85 -0.40
C SER A 32 -10.01 -2.75 -1.01
N GLY A 33 -8.98 -3.08 -0.23
CA GLY A 33 -7.61 -3.06 -0.69
C GLY A 33 -6.60 -3.19 0.43
N ARG A 34 -5.33 -3.01 0.07
CA ARG A 34 -4.21 -3.20 0.99
C ARG A 34 -3.15 -2.12 0.88
N PHE A 35 -2.55 -1.81 2.02
CA PHE A 35 -1.42 -0.90 2.18
C PHE A 35 -0.21 -1.65 2.71
N TRP A 36 0.98 -1.16 2.40
CA TRP A 36 2.24 -1.65 2.95
C TRP A 36 3.26 -0.52 2.89
N GLY A 37 4.30 -0.63 3.73
CA GLY A 37 5.42 0.28 3.72
C GLY A 37 6.58 -0.29 2.91
N ARG A 38 7.29 0.57 2.18
CA ARG A 38 8.55 0.23 1.51
C ARG A 38 9.71 0.86 2.27
N SER A 39 10.82 0.15 2.41
CA SER A 39 12.02 0.67 3.08
C SER A 39 13.29 0.41 2.25
N GLY A 40 14.33 1.21 2.50
CA GLY A 40 15.58 1.14 1.74
C GLY A 40 15.41 1.49 0.26
N CYS A 41 14.50 2.44 -0.04
CA CYS A 41 14.24 2.85 -1.41
C CYS A 41 15.28 3.81 -1.94
N THR A 42 15.74 3.59 -3.18
CA THR A 42 16.58 4.53 -3.92
C THR A 42 15.96 4.77 -5.28
N PHE A 43 15.71 6.04 -5.61
CA PHE A 43 15.22 6.48 -6.91
C PHE A 43 16.19 7.49 -7.51
N ASP A 44 16.42 7.42 -8.82
CA ASP A 44 17.23 8.36 -9.56
C ASP A 44 16.47 9.66 -9.87
N ALA A 45 17.14 10.61 -10.56
CA ALA A 45 16.56 11.88 -10.93
C ALA A 45 15.37 11.77 -11.92
N SER A 46 15.20 10.61 -12.58
CA SER A 46 14.05 10.31 -13.44
C SER A 46 12.89 9.66 -12.68
N GLY A 47 13.02 9.48 -11.35
CA GLY A 47 12.03 8.82 -10.50
C GLY A 47 12.04 7.30 -10.62
N LYS A 48 13.12 6.73 -11.18
CA LYS A 48 13.26 5.29 -11.40
C LYS A 48 14.13 4.65 -10.34
N GLY A 49 13.74 3.47 -9.86
CA GLY A 49 14.43 2.86 -8.73
C GLY A 49 13.76 1.61 -8.17
N SER A 50 14.21 1.22 -6.99
CA SER A 50 13.69 0.06 -6.25
C SER A 50 13.84 0.23 -4.74
N CYS A 51 13.17 -0.63 -3.99
CA CYS A 51 13.22 -0.71 -2.54
C CYS A 51 13.78 -2.06 -2.06
N ALA A 52 14.43 -2.05 -0.90
CA ALA A 52 14.98 -3.26 -0.29
C ALA A 52 13.89 -4.19 0.27
N THR A 53 12.79 -3.64 0.78
CA THR A 53 11.63 -4.41 1.23
C THR A 53 10.32 -3.82 0.71
N GLY A 54 9.32 -4.67 0.47
CA GLY A 54 8.00 -4.28 -0.01
C GLY A 54 7.98 -3.66 -1.40
N ASP A 55 9.06 -3.78 -2.19
CA ASP A 55 9.10 -3.25 -3.55
C ASP A 55 7.95 -3.78 -4.40
N CYS A 56 7.37 -2.95 -5.26
CA CYS A 56 6.24 -3.35 -6.09
C CYS A 56 6.59 -3.61 -7.56
N GLY A 57 7.88 -3.62 -7.91
CA GLY A 57 8.36 -4.01 -9.23
C GLY A 57 8.00 -3.04 -10.36
N SER A 58 7.34 -1.91 -10.07
CA SER A 58 7.00 -0.90 -11.09
C SER A 58 8.21 -0.10 -11.58
N GLY A 59 9.32 -0.17 -10.82
CA GLY A 59 10.49 0.67 -11.04
C GLY A 59 10.26 2.15 -10.71
N GLU A 60 9.15 2.50 -10.03
CA GLU A 60 8.72 3.87 -9.74
C GLU A 60 8.21 4.02 -8.30
N VAL A 61 8.02 5.26 -7.86
CA VAL A 61 7.32 5.55 -6.60
C VAL A 61 5.87 5.06 -6.66
N GLU A 62 5.19 5.24 -7.79
CA GLU A 62 3.84 4.71 -8.02
C GLU A 62 3.89 3.21 -8.34
N CYS A 63 3.04 2.41 -7.71
CA CYS A 63 2.99 0.96 -7.94
C CYS A 63 2.13 0.53 -9.12
N ARG A 64 1.29 1.43 -9.68
CA ARG A 64 0.53 1.23 -10.92
C ARG A 64 -0.26 -0.09 -10.97
N GLY A 65 -0.87 -0.46 -9.85
CA GLY A 65 -1.66 -1.69 -9.72
C GLY A 65 -0.85 -2.95 -9.39
N ALA A 66 0.47 -2.84 -9.20
CA ALA A 66 1.29 -3.92 -8.67
C ALA A 66 1.20 -4.01 -7.14
N GLY A 67 1.24 -5.22 -6.60
CA GLY A 67 1.33 -5.49 -5.16
C GLY A 67 2.78 -5.46 -4.65
N ALA A 68 2.95 -5.53 -3.34
CA ALA A 68 4.26 -5.72 -2.72
C ALA A 68 4.86 -7.08 -3.11
N SER A 69 6.18 -7.11 -3.35
CA SER A 69 6.98 -8.33 -3.28
C SER A 69 7.21 -8.68 -1.81
N PRO A 70 6.77 -9.85 -1.32
CA PRO A 70 7.07 -10.31 0.04
C PRO A 70 8.58 -10.39 0.32
N PRO A 71 9.02 -10.23 1.59
CA PRO A 71 8.19 -10.01 2.76
C PRO A 71 7.68 -8.56 2.90
N ALA A 72 6.41 -8.40 3.26
CA ALA A 72 5.79 -7.13 3.55
C ALA A 72 4.66 -7.27 4.58
N THR A 73 4.69 -6.47 5.64
CA THR A 73 3.54 -6.30 6.53
C THR A 73 2.42 -5.62 5.75
N LEU A 74 1.23 -6.20 5.75
CA LEU A 74 0.06 -5.63 5.08
C LEU A 74 -0.89 -5.00 6.11
N VAL A 75 -1.55 -3.92 5.69
CA VAL A 75 -2.75 -3.40 6.35
C VAL A 75 -3.89 -3.52 5.35
N GLU A 76 -4.87 -4.34 5.65
CA GLU A 76 -5.95 -4.71 4.74
C GLU A 76 -7.26 -4.07 5.21
N PHE A 77 -8.06 -3.57 4.28
CA PHE A 77 -9.35 -2.95 4.55
C PHE A 77 -10.41 -3.48 3.59
N THR A 78 -11.62 -3.63 4.10
CA THR A 78 -12.86 -3.83 3.35
C THR A 78 -13.91 -2.96 4.03
N LEU A 79 -14.28 -1.86 3.38
CA LEU A 79 -15.15 -0.83 3.92
C LEU A 79 -16.58 -1.00 3.43
N ASP A 80 -17.57 -0.77 4.30
CA ASP A 80 -19.00 -0.81 3.99
C ASP A 80 -19.47 -2.09 3.27
N ASP A 81 -19.11 -3.26 3.82
CA ASP A 81 -19.46 -4.57 3.26
C ASP A 81 -20.68 -5.19 4.00
N ASP A 82 -20.56 -6.34 4.67
CA ASP A 82 -21.68 -7.06 5.32
C ASP A 82 -22.48 -6.18 6.30
N GLY A 83 -23.64 -5.69 5.84
CA GLY A 83 -24.53 -4.84 6.62
C GLY A 83 -23.94 -3.46 6.95
N GLY A 84 -23.03 -2.95 6.13
CA GLY A 84 -22.35 -1.67 6.31
C GLY A 84 -21.27 -1.68 7.39
N LYS A 85 -20.71 -2.86 7.69
CA LYS A 85 -19.56 -3.01 8.57
C LYS A 85 -18.27 -2.87 7.79
N ASP A 86 -17.28 -2.31 8.48
CA ASP A 86 -15.90 -2.30 8.02
C ASP A 86 -15.15 -3.50 8.62
N PHE A 87 -14.28 -4.10 7.82
CA PHE A 87 -13.33 -5.13 8.23
C PHE A 87 -11.92 -4.64 7.92
N TYR A 88 -11.02 -4.78 8.88
CA TYR A 88 -9.63 -4.39 8.73
C TYR A 88 -8.73 -5.24 9.61
N ASP A 89 -7.50 -5.43 9.17
CA ASP A 89 -6.49 -6.19 9.92
C ASP A 89 -5.07 -5.79 9.53
N VAL A 90 -4.14 -6.13 10.42
CA VAL A 90 -2.70 -6.14 10.12
C VAL A 90 -2.32 -7.60 9.87
N SER A 91 -1.81 -7.87 8.68
CA SER A 91 -1.56 -9.21 8.19
C SER A 91 -0.07 -9.45 7.96
N LEU A 92 0.39 -10.60 8.49
CA LEU A 92 1.73 -11.14 8.27
C LEU A 92 1.70 -12.36 7.33
N VAL A 93 0.60 -12.56 6.60
CA VAL A 93 0.48 -13.64 5.60
C VAL A 93 1.58 -13.52 4.55
N ASP A 94 1.89 -12.29 4.13
CA ASP A 94 2.97 -11.96 3.20
C ASP A 94 4.30 -11.62 3.92
N GLY A 95 4.47 -12.05 5.17
CA GLY A 95 5.68 -11.81 5.97
C GLY A 95 5.68 -10.47 6.72
N TYR A 96 6.86 -10.04 7.18
CA TYR A 96 7.03 -8.84 8.02
C TYR A 96 8.20 -7.99 7.52
N ASN A 97 8.03 -6.66 7.48
CA ASN A 97 9.13 -5.73 7.20
C ASN A 97 9.12 -4.47 8.08
N LEU A 98 7.96 -3.88 8.33
CA LEU A 98 7.79 -2.66 9.12
C LEU A 98 6.64 -2.82 10.13
N PRO A 99 6.73 -2.19 11.31
CA PRO A 99 5.62 -2.15 12.24
C PRO A 99 4.54 -1.18 11.72
N PHE A 100 3.28 -1.57 11.89
CA PHE A 100 2.11 -0.73 11.70
C PHE A 100 1.34 -0.65 13.02
N VAL A 101 0.67 0.48 13.23
CA VAL A 101 -0.18 0.77 14.38
C VAL A 101 -1.54 1.28 13.92
#